data_AF-A0A8J2QMJ5-F1
#
_entry.id   AF-A0A8J2QMJ5-F1
#
_cell.length_a   1.000
_cell.length_b   1.000
_cell.length_c   1.000
_cell.angle_alpha   90.00
_cell.angle_beta   90.00
_cell.angle_gamma   90.00
#
_symmetry.space_group_name_H-M   'P 1'
#
loop_
_entity.id
_entity.type
_entity.pdbx_description
1 polymer ?
#
loop_
_entity_poly.entity_id
_entity_poly.type
_entity_poly.pdbx_seq_one_letter_code
_entity_poly.pdbx_strand_id
1 'polypeptide(L)'
;MTGHGVRNHRQSFHPKTSGTLQKPKYWKLIDCTQSPIGLPNTVGRQKKIHKLREERKPRKYTDTTKYREPHRAARREACLARNVWYRHKCEHLESLYNKHDAFNLYKVIKTFLGSKKFTNHNVDEQNVPIMVIYRKKQVWKQYITSMFGDDTRSEYVPYAANDGYSILSEEIEKALGKAKTGKITWTR
;
A
#
# COMPACT_ATOMS: atom_id res chain seq x y z
N MET A 1 -2.42 68.81 7.13
CA MET A 1 -3.68 68.33 7.75
C MET A 1 -4.32 67.39 6.74
N THR A 2 -4.68 66.13 6.97
CA THR A 2 -4.66 65.22 8.13
C THR A 2 -4.77 63.84 7.50
N GLY A 3 -3.95 62.89 7.95
CA GLY A 3 -4.03 61.51 7.51
C GLY A 3 -5.11 60.71 8.23
N HIS A 4 -5.36 59.54 7.64
CA HIS A 4 -5.75 58.28 8.27
C HIS A 4 -7.18 58.11 8.79
N GLY A 5 -7.83 57.09 8.24
CA GLY A 5 -8.32 55.99 9.08
C GLY A 5 -9.75 55.57 8.81
N VAL A 6 -9.95 54.62 7.88
CA VAL A 6 -11.13 53.74 7.93
C VAL A 6 -10.65 52.35 8.35
N ARG A 7 -11.10 51.92 9.53
CA ARG A 7 -10.75 50.67 10.19
C ARG A 7 -11.57 49.50 9.65
N ASN A 8 -10.87 48.40 9.44
CA ASN A 8 -11.16 47.02 9.84
C ASN A 8 -12.57 46.44 9.65
N HIS A 9 -12.65 45.44 8.77
CA HIS A 9 -13.26 44.14 9.08
C HIS A 9 -12.49 43.02 8.35
N ARG A 10 -11.37 42.57 8.92
CA ARG A 10 -10.83 41.23 8.66
C ARG A 10 -11.49 40.28 9.65
N GLN A 11 -12.35 39.41 9.15
CA GLN A 11 -12.87 38.29 9.91
C GLN A 11 -11.71 37.34 10.25
N SER A 12 -11.33 37.34 11.53
CA SER A 12 -10.41 36.36 12.11
C SER A 12 -11.13 35.02 12.21
N PHE A 13 -10.81 34.09 11.31
CA PHE A 13 -11.15 32.68 11.48
C PHE A 13 -10.30 32.10 12.62
N HIS A 14 -10.84 32.07 13.83
CA HIS A 14 -10.33 31.20 14.88
C HIS A 14 -10.84 29.77 14.64
N PRO A 15 -9.97 28.78 14.42
CA PRO A 15 -10.41 27.39 14.43
C PRO A 15 -10.73 27.00 15.88
N LYS A 16 -12.01 26.72 16.15
CA LYS A 16 -12.46 26.08 17.39
C LYS A 16 -11.85 24.68 17.46
N THR A 17 -10.76 24.51 18.20
CA THR A 17 -10.20 23.21 18.55
C THR A 17 -10.98 22.60 19.72
N SER A 18 -12.21 22.16 19.43
CA SER A 18 -12.96 21.21 20.27
C SER A 18 -13.31 19.97 19.46
N GLY A 19 -12.31 19.41 18.80
CA GLY A 19 -12.36 18.08 18.21
C GLY A 19 -11.59 17.13 19.11
N THR A 20 -12.28 16.18 19.74
CA THR A 20 -11.67 14.96 20.27
C THR A 20 -10.66 14.46 19.24
N LEU A 21 -9.39 14.37 19.63
CA LEU A 21 -8.30 13.89 18.77
C LEU A 21 -8.68 12.48 18.29
N GLN A 22 -9.36 12.39 17.14
CA GLN A 22 -9.67 11.13 16.49
C GLN A 22 -8.32 10.56 16.11
N LYS A 23 -7.85 9.62 16.94
CA LYS A 23 -6.63 8.88 16.70
C LYS A 23 -6.63 8.41 15.25
N PRO A 24 -5.56 8.68 14.48
CA PRO A 24 -5.49 8.31 13.08
C PRO A 24 -5.84 6.84 12.88
N LYS A 25 -6.71 6.56 11.90
CA LYS A 25 -7.25 5.22 11.62
C LYS A 25 -6.17 4.17 11.32
N TYR A 26 -4.90 4.55 11.14
CA TYR A 26 -3.78 3.61 10.96
C TYR A 26 -3.39 2.84 12.22
N TRP A 27 -3.80 3.28 13.43
CA TRP A 27 -3.57 2.53 14.67
C TRP A 27 -4.64 1.46 14.97
N LYS A 28 -5.68 1.33 14.14
CA LYS A 28 -6.65 0.22 14.24
C LYS A 28 -6.11 -1.13 13.71
N LEU A 29 -4.84 -1.17 13.29
CA LEU A 29 -4.21 -2.35 12.69
C LEU A 29 -3.59 -3.34 13.69
N ILE A 30 -3.74 -3.14 15.00
CA ILE A 30 -3.20 -4.08 16.00
C ILE A 30 -4.31 -4.56 16.93
N ASP A 31 -5.43 -4.99 16.35
CA ASP A 31 -6.42 -5.72 17.12
C ASP A 31 -5.87 -7.14 17.35
N CYS A 32 -5.45 -7.46 18.58
CA CYS A 32 -4.98 -8.80 18.99
C CYS A 32 -6.02 -9.92 18.80
N THR A 33 -7.22 -9.55 18.35
CA THR A 33 -8.37 -10.42 18.08
C THR A 33 -8.43 -10.93 16.64
N GLN A 34 -7.87 -10.19 15.67
CA GLN A 34 -7.76 -10.63 14.29
C GLN A 34 -6.49 -11.45 14.11
N SER A 35 -6.61 -12.76 14.28
CA SER A 35 -5.54 -13.69 13.95
C SER A 35 -5.42 -13.72 12.42
N PRO A 36 -4.22 -13.49 11.83
CA PRO A 36 -4.01 -13.78 10.42
C PRO A 36 -4.41 -15.24 10.19
N ILE A 37 -5.34 -15.45 9.26
CA ILE A 37 -5.80 -16.78 8.87
C ILE A 37 -4.57 -17.53 8.34
N GLY A 38 -4.20 -18.66 8.99
CA GLY A 38 -3.09 -19.51 8.55
C GLY A 38 -1.76 -19.36 9.30
N LEU A 39 -1.75 -19.23 10.63
CA LEU A 39 -0.52 -19.30 11.45
C LEU A 39 0.02 -20.76 11.50
N PRO A 40 1.16 -21.10 10.85
CA PRO A 40 1.56 -22.50 10.68
C PRO A 40 2.24 -23.15 11.90
N ASN A 41 2.73 -22.39 12.88
CA ASN A 41 3.62 -22.91 13.93
C ASN A 41 3.11 -22.75 15.35
N THR A 42 1.82 -23.03 15.59
CA THR A 42 1.22 -22.78 16.91
C THR A 42 0.30 -23.87 17.43
N VAL A 43 0.43 -25.13 17.00
CA VAL A 43 -0.47 -26.21 17.48
C VAL A 43 -0.58 -26.23 19.01
N GLY A 44 0.53 -26.08 19.74
CA GLY A 44 0.52 -25.97 21.21
C GLY A 44 -0.15 -24.71 21.76
N ARG A 45 0.14 -23.53 21.16
CA ARG A 45 -0.44 -22.25 21.62
C ARG A 45 -1.90 -22.10 21.21
N GLN A 46 -2.30 -22.61 20.06
CA GLN A 46 -3.69 -22.69 19.61
C GLN A 46 -4.52 -23.54 20.57
N LYS A 47 -4.04 -24.74 20.93
CA LYS A 47 -4.66 -25.58 21.97
C LYS A 47 -4.84 -24.81 23.28
N LYS A 48 -3.82 -24.04 23.71
CA LYS A 48 -3.89 -23.20 24.92
C LYS A 48 -4.92 -22.06 24.80
N ILE A 49 -4.96 -21.36 23.67
CA ILE A 49 -5.96 -20.30 23.40
C ILE A 49 -7.37 -20.87 23.37
N HIS A 50 -7.57 -22.04 22.74
CA HIS A 50 -8.85 -22.75 22.73
C HIS A 50 -9.29 -23.11 24.15
N LYS A 51 -8.40 -23.72 24.94
CA LYS A 51 -8.67 -24.06 26.34
C LYS A 51 -9.11 -22.84 27.16
N LEU A 52 -8.38 -21.73 27.06
CA LEU A 52 -8.72 -20.48 27.76
C LEU A 52 -10.04 -19.85 27.28
N ARG A 53 -10.41 -20.05 26.01
CA ARG A 53 -11.71 -19.61 25.47
C ARG A 53 -12.87 -20.48 25.95
N GLU A 54 -12.67 -21.79 26.09
CA GLU A 54 -13.66 -22.72 26.65
C GLU A 54 -13.89 -22.46 28.13
N GLU A 55 -12.82 -22.26 28.92
CA GLU A 55 -12.89 -21.92 30.35
C GLU A 55 -13.65 -20.60 30.62
N ARG A 56 -13.67 -19.70 29.63
CA ARG A 56 -14.43 -18.44 29.69
C ARG A 56 -15.94 -18.63 29.54
N LYS A 57 -16.40 -19.60 28.72
CA LYS A 57 -17.82 -19.76 28.35
C LYS A 57 -18.76 -19.84 29.56
N PRO A 58 -18.53 -20.68 30.59
CA PRO A 58 -19.45 -20.79 31.72
C PRO A 58 -19.45 -19.56 32.64
N ARG A 59 -18.44 -18.69 32.56
CA ARG A 59 -18.22 -17.58 33.50
C ARG A 59 -18.87 -16.26 33.05
N LYS A 60 -19.53 -16.25 31.90
CA LYS A 60 -20.00 -15.02 31.23
C LYS A 60 -21.01 -14.22 32.05
N TYR A 61 -21.83 -14.88 32.87
CA TYR A 61 -22.92 -14.27 33.62
C TYR A 61 -22.75 -14.39 35.14
N THR A 62 -21.73 -15.12 35.61
CA THR A 62 -21.56 -15.47 37.03
C THR A 62 -20.62 -14.53 37.75
N ASP A 63 -19.46 -14.23 37.16
CA ASP A 63 -18.41 -13.43 37.82
C ASP A 63 -17.56 -12.71 36.77
N THR A 64 -17.69 -11.38 36.75
CA THR A 64 -16.99 -10.50 35.80
C THR A 64 -15.47 -10.57 35.96
N THR A 65 -14.95 -10.76 37.17
CA THR A 65 -13.51 -10.82 37.43
C THR A 65 -12.92 -12.14 36.91
N LYS A 66 -13.56 -13.27 37.26
CA LYS A 66 -13.17 -14.60 36.80
C LYS A 66 -13.40 -14.83 35.30
N TYR A 67 -14.22 -14.01 34.65
CA TYR A 67 -14.39 -14.01 33.19
C TYR A 67 -13.28 -13.23 32.47
N ARG A 68 -12.81 -12.11 33.06
CA ARG A 68 -11.78 -11.25 32.47
C ARG A 68 -10.40 -11.91 32.46
N GLU A 69 -10.06 -12.68 33.49
CA GLU A 69 -8.74 -13.31 33.61
C GLU A 69 -8.43 -14.31 32.46
N PRO A 70 -9.28 -15.32 32.16
CA PRO A 70 -9.06 -16.21 31.01
C PRO A 70 -9.07 -15.46 29.68
N HIS A 71 -9.89 -14.41 29.55
CA HIS A 71 -9.93 -13.58 28.34
C HIS A 71 -8.62 -12.82 28.12
N ARG A 72 -8.06 -12.21 29.17
CA ARG A 72 -6.74 -11.55 29.15
C ARG A 72 -5.63 -12.54 28.83
N ALA A 73 -5.65 -13.72 29.44
CA ALA A 73 -4.69 -14.79 29.16
C ALA A 73 -4.76 -15.24 27.70
N ALA A 74 -5.96 -15.45 27.15
CA ALA A 74 -6.14 -15.83 25.75
C ALA A 74 -5.62 -14.75 24.79
N ARG A 75 -5.84 -13.46 25.09
CA ARG A 75 -5.31 -12.35 24.29
C ARG A 75 -3.79 -12.26 24.36
N ARG A 76 -3.20 -12.48 25.54
CA ARG A 76 -1.74 -12.54 25.72
C ARG A 76 -1.13 -13.66 24.88
N GLU A 77 -1.69 -14.86 24.94
CA GLU A 77 -1.22 -15.99 24.13
C GLU A 77 -1.38 -15.75 22.62
N ALA A 78 -2.49 -15.15 22.19
CA ALA A 78 -2.68 -14.77 20.79
C ALA A 78 -1.64 -13.74 20.32
N CYS A 79 -1.32 -12.76 21.17
CA CYS A 79 -0.28 -11.76 20.89
C CYS A 79 1.10 -12.42 20.77
N LEU A 80 1.47 -13.30 21.71
CA LEU A 80 2.74 -14.03 21.65
C LEU A 80 2.84 -14.91 20.42
N ALA A 81 1.78 -15.66 20.10
CA ALA A 81 1.71 -16.49 18.91
C ALA A 81 1.94 -15.66 17.62
N ARG A 82 1.32 -14.49 17.54
CA ARG A 82 1.48 -13.55 16.42
C ARG A 82 2.91 -13.01 16.34
N ASN A 83 3.50 -12.59 17.46
CA ASN A 83 4.86 -12.06 17.50
C ASN A 83 5.89 -13.11 17.07
N VAL A 84 5.74 -14.35 17.53
CA VAL A 84 6.59 -15.47 17.09
C VAL A 84 6.49 -15.68 15.58
N TRP A 85 5.28 -15.63 15.03
CA TRP A 85 5.08 -15.75 13.59
C TRP A 85 5.73 -14.60 12.80
N TYR A 86 5.56 -13.36 13.25
CA TYR A 86 6.24 -12.21 12.62
C TYR A 86 7.75 -12.34 12.69
N ARG A 87 8.30 -12.76 13.84
CA ARG A 87 9.74 -12.97 13.99
C ARG A 87 10.27 -13.99 12.98
N HIS A 88 9.62 -15.14 12.86
CA HIS A 88 9.97 -16.16 11.87
C HIS A 88 9.85 -15.65 10.42
N LYS A 89 8.90 -14.75 10.15
CA LYS A 89 8.80 -14.11 8.82
C LYS A 89 9.93 -13.11 8.57
N CYS A 90 10.34 -12.33 9.56
CA CYS A 90 11.50 -11.45 9.45
C CYS A 90 12.79 -12.25 9.22
N GLU A 91 13.04 -13.29 10.03
CA GLU A 91 14.19 -14.20 9.89
C GLU A 91 14.24 -14.81 8.47
N HIS A 92 13.10 -15.19 7.92
CA HIS A 92 13.01 -15.71 6.56
C HIS A 92 13.33 -14.65 5.49
N LEU A 93 12.83 -13.41 5.65
CA LEU A 93 13.14 -12.31 4.73
C LEU A 93 14.61 -11.92 4.77
N GLU A 94 15.22 -11.86 5.96
CA GLU A 94 16.65 -11.61 6.16
C GLU A 94 17.49 -12.70 5.47
N SER A 95 17.09 -13.98 5.60
CA SER A 95 17.76 -15.08 4.90
C SER A 95 17.71 -14.92 3.37
N LEU A 96 16.58 -14.50 2.81
CA LEU A 96 16.43 -14.25 1.37
C LEU A 96 17.26 -13.05 0.91
N TYR A 97 17.28 -11.99 1.73
CA TYR A 97 18.08 -10.79 1.47
C TYR A 97 19.58 -11.12 1.43
N ASN A 98 20.07 -11.88 2.43
CA ASN A 98 21.47 -12.30 2.50
C ASN A 98 21.88 -13.22 1.34
N LYS A 99 20.93 -13.94 0.74
CA LYS A 99 21.15 -14.76 -0.46
C LYS A 99 21.04 -13.97 -1.77
N HIS A 100 20.78 -12.66 -1.70
CA HIS A 100 20.48 -11.80 -2.85
C HIS A 100 19.32 -12.31 -3.73
N ASP A 101 18.38 -13.06 -3.13
CA ASP A 101 17.22 -13.61 -3.84
C ASP A 101 16.08 -12.58 -3.86
N ALA A 102 16.25 -11.55 -4.69
CA ALA A 102 15.30 -10.45 -4.82
C ALA A 102 13.90 -10.92 -5.28
N PHE A 103 13.83 -11.98 -6.09
CA PHE A 103 12.58 -12.51 -6.60
C PHE A 103 11.73 -13.12 -5.48
N ASN A 104 12.29 -14.03 -4.69
CA ASN A 104 11.56 -14.64 -3.59
C ASN A 104 11.32 -13.64 -2.45
N LEU A 105 12.25 -12.71 -2.21
CA LEU A 105 12.04 -11.61 -1.26
C LEU A 105 10.78 -10.80 -1.63
N TYR A 106 10.68 -10.34 -2.88
CA TYR A 106 9.51 -9.62 -3.37
C TYR A 106 8.23 -10.45 -3.24
N LYS A 107 8.28 -11.75 -3.60
CA LYS A 107 7.12 -12.65 -3.49
C LYS A 107 6.63 -12.73 -2.05
N VAL A 108 7.53 -12.93 -1.07
CA VAL A 108 7.16 -13.01 0.35
C VAL A 108 6.59 -11.67 0.82
N ILE A 109 7.22 -10.54 0.52
CA ILE A 109 6.72 -9.20 0.88
C ILE A 109 5.33 -8.95 0.30
N LYS A 110 5.12 -9.29 -0.98
CA LYS A 110 3.83 -9.15 -1.67
C LYS A 110 2.74 -9.99 -1.02
N THR A 111 3.05 -11.22 -0.61
CA THR A 111 2.07 -12.07 0.11
C THR A 111 1.79 -11.53 1.52
N PHE A 112 2.81 -10.99 2.19
CA PHE A 112 2.72 -10.50 3.56
C PHE A 112 1.90 -9.21 3.70
N LEU A 113 2.09 -8.25 2.78
CA LEU A 113 1.34 -7.00 2.76
C LEU A 113 -0.12 -7.19 2.29
N GLY A 114 -0.43 -8.37 1.75
CA GLY A 114 -1.70 -8.65 1.11
C GLY A 114 -1.82 -7.90 -0.21
N SER A 115 -2.34 -8.57 -1.24
CA SER A 115 -2.77 -7.87 -2.44
C SER A 115 -4.08 -7.16 -2.12
N LYS A 116 -4.03 -5.90 -1.67
CA LYS A 116 -5.21 -5.06 -1.69
C LYS A 116 -5.56 -4.89 -3.16
N LYS A 117 -6.53 -5.65 -3.65
CA LYS A 117 -7.06 -5.47 -5.00
C LYS A 117 -7.63 -4.06 -5.02
N PHE A 118 -6.93 -3.13 -5.65
CA PHE A 118 -7.52 -1.87 -6.01
C PHE A 118 -8.57 -2.20 -7.07
N THR A 119 -9.81 -2.37 -6.63
CA THR A 119 -10.98 -2.43 -7.49
C THR A 119 -11.30 -1.02 -7.96
N ASN A 120 -10.39 -0.43 -8.74
CA ASN A 120 -10.74 0.71 -9.58
C ASN A 120 -11.60 0.13 -10.70
N HIS A 121 -12.91 0.05 -10.48
CA HIS A 121 -13.85 -0.32 -11.52
C HIS A 121 -14.06 0.88 -12.42
N ASN A 122 -13.97 0.66 -13.74
CA ASN A 122 -14.52 1.63 -14.68
C ASN A 122 -16.03 1.71 -14.41
N VAL A 123 -16.52 2.92 -14.22
CA VAL A 123 -17.95 3.20 -14.02
C VAL A 123 -18.54 3.75 -15.32
N ASP A 124 -19.84 3.57 -15.50
CA ASP A 124 -20.59 4.27 -16.54
C ASP A 124 -20.98 5.70 -16.08
N GLU A 125 -21.71 6.41 -16.94
CA GLU A 125 -22.19 7.77 -16.70
C GLU A 125 -23.13 7.87 -15.48
N GLN A 126 -23.74 6.75 -15.07
CA GLN A 126 -24.61 6.64 -13.90
C GLN A 126 -23.84 6.15 -12.65
N ASN A 127 -22.50 6.13 -12.72
CA ASN A 127 -21.59 5.71 -11.66
C ASN A 127 -21.74 4.22 -11.26
N VAL A 128 -22.24 3.38 -12.18
CA VAL A 128 -22.41 1.94 -11.98
C VAL A 128 -21.15 1.20 -12.46
N PRO A 129 -20.59 0.27 -11.67
CA PRO A 129 -19.42 -0.51 -12.06
C PRO A 129 -19.65 -1.36 -13.33
N ILE A 130 -18.84 -1.13 -14.36
CA ILE A 130 -18.86 -1.92 -15.59
C ILE A 130 -18.12 -3.22 -15.34
N MET A 131 -18.85 -4.33 -15.22
CA MET A 131 -18.26 -5.65 -14.96
C MET A 131 -17.80 -6.37 -16.25
N VAL A 132 -18.46 -6.09 -17.38
CA VAL A 132 -18.24 -6.80 -18.65
C VAL A 132 -17.05 -6.21 -19.43
N ILE A 133 -16.09 -7.05 -19.82
CA ILE A 133 -14.84 -6.65 -20.51
C ILE A 133 -15.13 -5.87 -21.81
N TYR A 134 -16.10 -6.34 -22.61
CA TYR A 134 -16.48 -5.67 -23.86
C TYR A 134 -16.93 -4.22 -23.63
N ARG A 135 -17.77 -3.99 -22.61
CA ARG A 135 -18.24 -2.64 -22.25
C ARG A 135 -17.10 -1.75 -21.75
N LYS A 136 -16.14 -2.30 -20.99
CA LYS A 136 -14.94 -1.56 -20.58
C LYS A 136 -14.14 -1.06 -21.77
N LYS A 137 -13.98 -1.88 -22.82
CA LYS A 137 -13.29 -1.50 -24.06
C LYS A 137 -14.00 -0.36 -24.78
N GLN A 138 -15.34 -0.41 -24.85
CA GLN A 138 -16.15 0.63 -25.49
C GLN A 138 -16.02 1.97 -24.75
N VAL A 139 -16.19 1.98 -23.43
CA VAL A 139 -16.06 3.21 -22.63
C VAL A 139 -14.63 3.78 -22.71
N TRP A 140 -13.62 2.91 -22.70
CA TRP A 140 -12.24 3.37 -22.88
C TRP A 140 -12.00 3.96 -24.27
N LYS A 141 -12.57 3.34 -25.33
CA LYS A 141 -12.50 3.88 -26.68
C LYS A 141 -13.16 5.26 -26.77
N GLN A 142 -14.37 5.41 -26.23
CA GLN A 142 -15.09 6.69 -26.18
C GLN A 142 -14.29 7.75 -25.42
N TYR A 143 -13.71 7.39 -24.27
CA TYR A 143 -12.87 8.28 -23.48
C TYR A 143 -11.64 8.76 -24.26
N ILE A 144 -10.92 7.86 -24.94
CA ILE A 144 -9.75 8.21 -25.75
C ILE A 144 -10.18 9.09 -26.93
N THR A 145 -11.25 8.73 -27.64
CA THR A 145 -11.77 9.55 -28.75
C THR A 145 -12.20 10.94 -28.28
N SER A 146 -12.81 11.07 -27.10
CA SER A 146 -13.17 12.37 -26.53
C SER A 146 -11.94 13.19 -26.11
N MET A 147 -10.90 12.54 -25.58
CA MET A 147 -9.69 13.21 -25.09
C MET A 147 -8.73 13.63 -26.21
N PHE A 148 -8.73 12.89 -27.32
CA PHE A 148 -7.74 13.02 -28.40
C PHE A 148 -8.34 13.22 -29.79
N GLY A 149 -9.66 13.27 -29.94
CA GLY A 149 -10.33 13.56 -31.22
C GLY A 149 -10.43 15.05 -31.55
N ASP A 150 -9.64 15.88 -30.87
CA ASP A 150 -9.55 17.30 -31.16
C ASP A 150 -8.60 17.52 -32.36
N ASP A 151 -9.19 17.72 -33.54
CA ASP A 151 -8.49 18.01 -34.80
C ASP A 151 -7.83 19.41 -34.80
N THR A 152 -8.00 20.23 -33.75
CA THR A 152 -7.31 21.51 -33.62
C THR A 152 -5.89 21.39 -33.07
N ARG A 153 -5.50 20.20 -32.57
CA ARG A 153 -4.11 19.94 -32.19
C ARG A 153 -3.25 20.00 -33.44
N SER A 154 -2.35 20.98 -33.49
CA SER A 154 -1.51 21.18 -34.67
C SER A 154 -0.83 19.88 -35.04
N GLU A 155 -0.87 19.53 -36.33
CA GLU A 155 -0.03 18.48 -36.86
C GLU A 155 1.40 18.71 -36.37
N TYR A 156 2.03 17.64 -35.91
CA TYR A 156 3.42 17.65 -35.49
C TYR A 156 4.23 18.28 -36.62
N VAL A 157 4.70 19.52 -36.42
CA VAL A 157 5.68 20.11 -37.32
C VAL A 157 6.87 19.15 -37.28
N PRO A 158 7.23 18.48 -38.39
CA PRO A 158 8.37 17.60 -38.39
C PRO A 158 9.54 18.39 -37.83
N TYR A 159 10.18 17.88 -36.78
CA TYR A 159 11.43 18.46 -36.28
C TYR A 159 12.30 18.69 -37.51
N ALA A 160 12.59 19.95 -37.85
CA ALA A 160 13.55 20.23 -38.89
C ALA A 160 14.82 19.50 -38.47
N ALA A 161 15.40 18.70 -39.35
CA ALA A 161 16.56 17.84 -39.05
C ALA A 161 17.78 18.61 -38.50
N ASN A 162 17.70 19.94 -38.46
CA ASN A 162 18.74 20.88 -38.05
C ASN A 162 18.53 21.47 -36.64
N ASP A 163 17.42 21.21 -35.95
CA ASP A 163 17.13 21.77 -34.60
C ASP A 163 17.46 20.80 -33.44
N GLY A 164 18.31 19.82 -33.69
CA GLY A 164 18.92 18.97 -32.67
C GLY A 164 20.35 19.42 -32.37
N TYR A 165 20.81 19.27 -31.13
CA TYR A 165 22.23 19.37 -30.84
C TYR A 165 22.99 18.35 -31.68
N SER A 166 23.98 18.80 -32.46
CA SER A 166 24.89 17.92 -33.19
C SER A 166 25.59 17.02 -32.19
N ILE A 167 25.24 15.73 -32.15
CA ILE A 167 25.97 14.76 -31.35
C ILE A 167 27.39 14.71 -31.90
N LEU A 168 28.38 15.13 -31.10
CA LEU A 168 29.78 15.07 -31.52
C LEU A 168 30.23 13.60 -31.59
N SER A 169 31.11 13.29 -32.54
CA SER A 169 31.76 11.97 -32.64
C SER A 169 32.39 11.54 -31.31
N GLU A 170 32.94 12.50 -30.55
CA GLU A 170 33.52 12.33 -29.23
C GLU A 170 32.51 11.82 -28.17
N GLU A 171 31.27 12.29 -28.20
CA GLU A 171 30.21 11.80 -27.30
C GLU A 171 29.85 10.36 -27.62
N ILE A 172 29.80 10.00 -28.91
CA ILE A 172 29.54 8.63 -29.38
C ILE A 172 30.67 7.70 -28.94
N GLU A 173 31.92 8.11 -29.12
CA GLU A 173 33.08 7.33 -28.70
C GLU A 173 33.11 7.12 -27.18
N LYS A 174 32.81 8.18 -26.40
CA LYS A 174 32.73 8.09 -24.94
C LYS A 174 31.60 7.18 -24.48
N ALA A 175 30.43 7.24 -25.14
CA ALA A 175 29.31 6.36 -24.85
C ALA A 175 29.63 4.89 -25.19
N LEU A 176 30.25 4.63 -26.35
CA LEU A 176 30.69 3.30 -26.76
C LEU A 176 31.78 2.73 -25.86
N GLY A 177 32.71 3.57 -25.39
CA GLY A 177 33.75 3.19 -24.43
C GLY A 177 33.14 2.69 -23.11
N LYS A 178 32.19 3.45 -22.55
CA LYS A 178 31.47 3.07 -21.32
C LYS A 178 30.61 1.81 -21.48
N ALA A 179 30.00 1.62 -22.66
CA ALA A 179 29.17 0.45 -22.93
C ALA A 179 29.99 -0.85 -23.05
N LYS A 180 31.25 -0.79 -23.47
CA LYS A 180 32.14 -1.96 -23.59
C LYS A 180 32.62 -2.49 -22.22
N THR A 181 32.63 -1.68 -21.17
CA THR A 181 33.11 -2.05 -19.83
C THR A 181 32.14 -2.97 -19.06
N GLY A 182 30.91 -3.19 -19.57
CA GLY A 182 29.88 -4.02 -18.93
C GLY A 182 29.66 -5.41 -19.53
N LYS A 183 30.41 -5.82 -20.57
CA LYS A 183 30.25 -7.16 -21.15
C LYS A 183 30.93 -8.20 -20.27
N ILE A 184 30.16 -8.77 -19.35
CA ILE A 184 30.42 -10.08 -18.73
C ILE A 184 30.59 -11.08 -19.88
N THR A 185 31.82 -11.53 -20.11
CA THR A 185 32.11 -12.66 -20.99
C THR A 185 31.53 -13.91 -20.35
N TRP A 186 30.42 -14.40 -20.86
CA TRP A 186 29.98 -15.77 -20.60
C TRP A 186 30.97 -16.70 -21.32
N THR A 187 31.95 -17.23 -20.57
CA THR A 187 32.78 -18.34 -21.03
C THR A 187 31.91 -19.60 -21.12
N ARG A 188 32.00 -20.27 -22.27
CA ARG A 188 31.29 -21.51 -22.61
C ARG A 188 32.04 -22.73 -22.11
#